data_AF-A0A5N6KX69-F1
#
_entry.id   AF-A0A5N6KX69-F1
#
_cell.length_a   1.000
_cell.length_b   1.000
_cell.length_c   1.000
_cell.angle_alpha   90.00
_cell.angle_beta   90.00
_cell.angle_gamma   90.00
#
_symmetry.space_group_name_H-M   'P 1'
#
loop_
_entity.id
_entity.type
_entity.pdbx_description
1 polymer ?
#
loop_
_entity_poly.entity_id
_entity_poly.type
_entity_poly.pdbx_seq_one_letter_code
_entity_poly.pdbx_strand_id
1 'polypeptide(L)'
;MKHTPSALAVGGFPGFWKRSLDHFKNQTNVALKLETLERVKNSLTLWDFSSRASVESCADMSDHDIGGQSTGLLEFVPATNSDPAHARFSGHISNELPEDDDNGRVQRTGYAAWRTEPRPPTIFGRQLWDVDSYNYLALRIKADARKYKVNVQTESIEFTDLHQHRLYARRQGQWETVLIKWADFVRTNHGIIVEPQSEMVRTQVRTIGIGLTDRLPGPFDICVSRMWATNGLTEDEQQAAGHAELPRMKMPLGAVPKRLEASDKKP
;
A
#
# COMPACT_ATOMS: atom_id res chain seq x y z
N MET A 1 62.30 15.27 -6.17
CA MET A 1 60.82 15.18 -6.25
C MET A 1 60.41 13.92 -5.49
N LYS A 2 59.79 14.08 -4.32
CA LYS A 2 59.42 12.98 -3.41
C LYS A 2 57.98 12.57 -3.70
N HIS A 3 57.78 11.29 -3.98
CA HIS A 3 56.46 10.66 -4.10
C HIS A 3 55.84 10.50 -2.71
N THR A 4 54.56 10.85 -2.59
CA THR A 4 53.70 10.50 -1.44
C THR A 4 52.51 9.72 -2.00
N PRO A 5 52.29 8.44 -1.62
CA PRO A 5 51.06 7.76 -1.97
C PRO A 5 49.96 8.20 -1.01
N SER A 6 48.86 8.69 -1.56
CA SER A 6 47.64 9.02 -0.81
C SER A 6 46.92 7.73 -0.42
N ALA A 7 46.72 7.53 0.88
CA ALA A 7 45.93 6.41 1.40
C ALA A 7 44.44 6.62 1.10
N LEU A 8 43.84 5.68 0.37
CA LEU A 8 42.40 5.55 0.22
C LEU A 8 41.79 5.23 1.60
N ALA A 9 41.21 6.24 2.25
CA ALA A 9 40.35 6.05 3.39
C ALA A 9 39.04 5.40 2.91
N VAL A 10 38.90 4.09 3.13
CA VAL A 10 37.62 3.38 3.02
C VAL A 10 36.75 3.83 4.18
N GLY A 11 36.00 4.91 3.99
CA GLY A 11 35.02 5.43 4.93
C GLY A 11 33.86 4.44 5.09
N GLY A 12 33.90 3.61 6.13
CA GLY A 12 32.76 2.80 6.53
C GLY A 12 31.62 3.70 7.01
N PHE A 13 30.50 3.74 6.28
CA PHE A 13 29.32 4.51 6.64
C PHE A 13 28.75 4.04 8.01
N PRO A 14 28.74 4.88 9.07
CA PRO A 14 28.31 4.49 10.42
C PRO A 14 26.90 3.88 10.47
N GLY A 15 26.01 4.32 9.57
CA GLY A 15 24.65 3.79 9.47
C GLY A 15 24.58 2.34 8.95
N PHE A 16 25.51 1.91 8.11
CA PHE A 16 25.52 0.56 7.54
C PHE A 16 25.84 -0.52 8.59
N TRP A 17 26.83 -0.25 9.44
CA TRP A 17 27.21 -1.14 10.54
C TRP A 17 26.14 -1.20 11.64
N LYS A 18 25.54 -0.05 12.00
CA LYS A 18 24.43 -0.01 12.95
C LYS A 18 23.23 -0.85 12.47
N ARG A 19 22.80 -0.67 11.21
CA ARG A 19 21.69 -1.47 10.63
C ARG A 19 22.01 -2.96 10.58
N SER A 20 23.26 -3.32 10.28
CA SER A 20 23.71 -4.72 10.25
C SER A 20 23.70 -5.34 11.65
N LEU A 21 24.14 -4.59 12.67
CA LEU A 21 24.10 -5.04 14.07
C LEU A 21 22.66 -5.18 14.58
N ASP A 22 21.77 -4.26 14.22
CA ASP A 22 20.35 -4.35 14.58
C ASP A 22 19.67 -5.55 13.90
N HIS A 23 20.04 -5.85 12.64
CA HIS A 23 19.57 -7.05 11.95
C HIS A 23 20.07 -8.33 12.60
N PHE A 24 21.36 -8.40 12.95
CA PHE A 24 21.93 -9.54 13.67
C PHE A 24 21.26 -9.72 15.04
N LYS A 25 21.07 -8.65 15.82
CA LYS A 25 20.32 -8.72 17.08
C LYS A 25 18.88 -9.21 16.87
N ASN A 26 18.20 -8.76 15.81
CA ASN A 26 16.86 -9.22 15.50
C ASN A 26 16.86 -10.70 15.10
N GLN A 27 17.79 -11.16 14.27
CA GLN A 27 17.93 -12.57 13.89
C GLN A 27 18.31 -13.45 15.08
N THR A 28 19.24 -13.02 15.93
CA THR A 28 19.66 -13.76 17.13
C THR A 28 18.55 -13.78 18.18
N ASN A 29 17.81 -12.69 18.36
CA ASN A 29 16.60 -12.68 19.19
C ASN A 29 15.48 -13.53 18.60
N VAL A 30 15.37 -13.63 17.28
CA VAL A 30 14.40 -14.51 16.59
C VAL A 30 14.81 -15.97 16.74
N ALA A 31 16.08 -16.31 16.54
CA ALA A 31 16.62 -17.67 16.67
C ALA A 31 16.60 -18.18 18.12
N LEU A 32 16.97 -17.35 19.09
CA LEU A 32 16.89 -17.70 20.52
C LEU A 32 15.44 -17.75 21.04
N LYS A 33 14.51 -17.00 20.44
CA LYS A 33 13.07 -17.13 20.75
C LYS A 33 12.40 -18.30 20.04
N LEU A 34 12.98 -18.79 18.95
CA LEU A 34 12.43 -19.91 18.17
C LEU A 34 12.43 -21.22 18.95
N GLU A 35 13.40 -21.44 19.85
CA GLU A 35 13.43 -22.62 20.72
C GLU A 35 12.46 -22.54 21.92
N THR A 36 11.74 -21.42 22.11
CA THR A 36 10.84 -21.25 23.28
C THR A 36 9.45 -20.68 22.95
N LEU A 37 9.17 -20.32 21.69
CA LEU A 37 7.90 -19.71 21.26
C LEU A 37 7.41 -20.26 19.92
N GLU A 38 6.85 -21.46 19.91
CA GLU A 38 5.79 -21.84 18.97
C GLU A 38 4.50 -21.04 19.25
N ARG A 39 4.62 -19.71 19.33
CA ARG A 39 3.50 -18.78 19.32
C ARG A 39 3.68 -17.95 18.09
N VAL A 40 3.16 -18.47 16.98
CA VAL A 40 2.98 -17.77 15.71
C VAL A 40 2.63 -16.32 16.02
N LYS A 41 3.48 -15.36 15.62
CA LYS A 41 3.11 -13.95 15.70
C LYS A 41 1.81 -13.79 14.92
N ASN A 42 0.71 -13.45 15.59
CA ASN A 42 -0.59 -13.28 14.96
C ASN A 42 -0.57 -12.21 13.84
N SER A 43 0.44 -11.32 13.85
CA SER A 43 0.61 -10.27 12.84
C SER A 43 2.08 -9.86 12.64
N LEU A 44 2.41 -9.39 11.43
CA LEU A 44 3.68 -8.74 11.08
C LEU A 44 3.43 -7.29 10.65
N THR A 45 3.93 -6.32 11.41
CA THR A 45 3.88 -4.90 11.00
C THR A 45 4.72 -4.66 9.76
N LEU A 46 4.10 -4.14 8.70
CA LEU A 46 4.79 -3.80 7.47
C LEU A 46 5.21 -2.33 7.52
N TRP A 47 4.26 -1.45 7.82
CA TRP A 47 4.50 -0.01 7.95
C TRP A 47 3.63 0.61 9.04
N ASP A 48 4.18 1.58 9.76
CA ASP A 48 3.51 2.27 10.86
C ASP A 48 3.80 3.77 10.82
N PHE A 49 2.76 4.59 10.68
CA PHE A 49 2.84 6.05 10.64
C PHE A 49 2.73 6.64 12.05
N SER A 50 3.53 6.12 12.98
CA SER A 50 3.64 6.62 14.34
C SER A 50 4.59 7.81 14.48
N SER A 51 5.38 8.12 13.44
CA SER A 51 6.34 9.23 13.46
C SER A 51 6.46 9.93 12.10
N ARG A 52 6.94 11.18 12.12
CA ARG A 52 7.24 11.96 10.90
C ARG A 52 8.25 11.25 9.99
N ALA A 53 9.25 10.59 10.57
CA ALA A 53 10.25 9.84 9.82
C ALA A 53 9.65 8.70 8.95
N SER A 54 8.50 8.14 9.37
CA SER A 54 7.77 7.14 8.58
C SER A 54 7.19 7.73 7.29
N VAL A 55 6.81 9.01 7.29
CA VAL A 55 6.34 9.71 6.08
C VAL A 55 7.51 10.14 5.21
N GLU A 56 8.61 10.60 5.81
CA GLU A 56 9.85 10.96 5.10
C GLU A 56 10.50 9.77 4.40
N SER A 57 10.23 8.54 4.87
CA SER A 57 10.66 7.29 4.21
C SER A 57 9.63 6.77 3.19
N CYS A 58 8.81 7.66 2.64
CA CYS A 58 7.88 7.38 1.55
C CYS A 58 8.18 8.31 0.37
N ALA A 59 7.95 7.81 -0.83
CA ALA A 59 8.00 8.58 -2.06
C ALA A 59 6.58 8.85 -2.56
N ASP A 60 6.25 10.12 -2.74
CA ASP A 60 5.09 10.60 -3.49
C ASP A 60 5.35 10.51 -5.00
N MET A 61 4.29 10.29 -5.75
CA MET A 61 4.31 10.12 -7.21
C MET A 61 3.03 10.71 -7.78
N SER A 62 3.12 11.47 -8.86
CA SER A 62 1.94 11.97 -9.56
C SER A 62 2.19 12.04 -11.06
N ASP A 63 1.14 12.25 -11.85
CA ASP A 63 1.34 12.51 -13.28
C ASP A 63 2.12 13.79 -13.56
N HIS A 64 2.34 14.65 -12.56
CA HIS A 64 3.21 15.82 -12.67
C HIS A 64 4.63 15.44 -13.14
N ASP A 65 5.13 14.28 -12.74
CA ASP A 65 6.44 13.76 -13.14
C ASP A 65 6.56 13.53 -14.65
N ILE A 66 5.43 13.44 -15.36
CA ILE A 66 5.34 13.26 -16.80
C ILE A 66 4.62 14.43 -17.50
N GLY A 67 4.53 15.59 -16.84
CA GLY A 67 3.94 16.82 -17.38
C GLY A 67 2.45 17.01 -17.11
N GLY A 68 1.83 16.11 -16.33
CA GLY A 68 0.45 16.26 -15.86
C GLY A 68 0.28 17.34 -14.80
N GLN A 69 -0.97 17.54 -14.40
CA GLN A 69 -1.36 18.59 -13.45
C GLN A 69 -2.02 18.03 -12.16
N SER A 70 -1.97 16.72 -11.94
CA SER A 70 -2.40 16.15 -10.67
C SER A 70 -1.38 16.45 -9.59
N THR A 71 -1.87 16.71 -8.39
CA THR A 71 -1.06 16.95 -7.20
C THR A 71 -1.38 15.91 -6.14
N GLY A 72 -0.38 15.53 -5.36
CA GLY A 72 -0.55 14.66 -4.19
C GLY A 72 0.53 14.97 -3.17
N LEU A 73 0.13 15.12 -1.92
CA LEU A 73 1.02 15.40 -0.81
C LEU A 73 0.76 14.40 0.32
N LEU A 74 1.83 13.81 0.83
CA LEU A 74 1.81 12.91 1.97
C LEU A 74 2.35 13.64 3.21
N GLU A 75 1.49 13.92 4.18
CA GLU A 75 1.85 14.64 5.40
C GLU A 75 1.70 13.77 6.64
N PHE A 76 2.60 13.94 7.61
CA PHE A 76 2.45 13.32 8.92
C PHE A 76 1.52 14.14 9.81
N VAL A 77 0.52 13.46 10.37
CA VAL A 77 -0.41 14.02 11.36
C VAL A 77 -0.19 13.30 12.70
N PRO A 78 0.19 14.01 13.77
CA PRO A 78 0.39 13.40 15.08
C PRO A 78 -0.94 12.91 15.68
N ALA A 79 -0.84 11.97 16.62
CA ALA A 79 -2.01 11.48 17.34
C ALA A 79 -2.72 12.59 18.11
N THR A 80 -4.05 12.57 18.11
CA THR A 80 -4.92 13.40 18.92
C THR A 80 -5.80 12.52 19.81
N ASN A 81 -6.65 13.11 20.64
CA ASN A 81 -7.58 12.33 21.46
C ASN A 81 -8.61 11.54 20.64
N SER A 82 -8.88 11.96 19.39
CA SER A 82 -9.88 11.35 18.52
C SER A 82 -9.27 10.51 17.39
N ASP A 83 -8.08 10.89 16.91
CA ASP A 83 -7.43 10.26 15.77
C ASP A 83 -6.06 9.68 16.15
N PRO A 84 -5.71 8.47 15.67
CA PRO A 84 -4.36 7.93 15.86
C PRO A 84 -3.34 8.75 15.06
N ALA A 85 -2.04 8.58 15.36
CA ALA A 85 -1.00 9.09 14.47
C ALA A 85 -1.14 8.43 13.09
N HIS A 86 -1.02 9.24 12.02
CA HIS A 86 -1.26 8.79 10.67
C HIS A 86 -0.56 9.64 9.62
N ALA A 87 -0.42 9.08 8.42
CA ALA A 87 -0.15 9.84 7.22
C ALA A 87 -1.46 10.27 6.57
N ARG A 88 -1.57 11.53 6.16
CA ARG A 88 -2.66 12.05 5.36
C ARG A 88 -2.15 12.26 3.93
N PHE A 89 -2.76 11.57 2.99
CA PHE A 89 -2.51 11.72 1.57
C PHE A 89 -3.66 12.49 0.93
N SER A 90 -3.40 13.73 0.52
CA SER A 90 -4.39 14.62 -0.06
C SER A 90 -3.85 15.36 -1.27
N GLY A 91 -4.75 15.84 -2.13
CA GLY A 91 -4.36 16.54 -3.34
C GLY A 91 -5.53 16.70 -4.29
N HIS A 92 -5.21 16.98 -5.56
CA HIS A 92 -6.20 17.21 -6.61
C HIS A 92 -5.83 16.43 -7.86
N ILE A 93 -6.77 15.66 -8.41
CA ILE A 93 -6.59 14.98 -9.70
C ILE A 93 -7.00 15.92 -10.83
N SER A 94 -6.16 16.01 -11.85
CA SER A 94 -6.46 16.67 -13.11
C SER A 94 -6.31 15.68 -14.27
N ASN A 95 -7.19 15.78 -15.25
CA ASN A 95 -7.08 15.02 -16.51
C ASN A 95 -6.58 15.91 -17.66
N GLU A 96 -6.15 17.13 -17.36
CA GLU A 96 -5.58 18.02 -18.36
C GLU A 96 -4.30 17.38 -18.91
N LEU A 97 -4.17 17.44 -20.23
CA LEU A 97 -2.98 16.97 -20.92
C LEU A 97 -1.93 18.11 -20.91
N PRO A 98 -0.63 17.77 -20.90
CA PRO A 98 0.42 18.78 -20.99
C PRO A 98 0.25 19.62 -22.25
N GLU A 99 0.35 20.95 -22.14
CA GLU A 99 0.22 21.86 -23.29
C GLU A 99 1.34 21.65 -24.32
N ASP A 100 2.52 21.20 -23.88
CA ASP A 100 3.72 20.99 -24.70
C ASP A 100 3.83 19.59 -25.36
N ASP A 101 2.78 18.75 -25.28
CA ASP A 101 2.82 17.39 -25.84
C ASP A 101 2.33 17.34 -27.31
N ASP A 102 3.00 18.10 -28.18
CA ASP A 102 2.74 18.13 -29.64
C ASP A 102 2.87 16.73 -30.31
N ASN A 103 3.59 15.80 -29.66
CA ASN A 103 3.85 14.46 -30.17
C ASN A 103 2.91 13.36 -29.58
N GLY A 104 1.97 13.73 -28.70
CA GLY A 104 1.01 12.78 -28.09
C GLY A 104 1.67 11.66 -27.26
N ARG A 105 2.81 11.95 -26.63
CA ARG A 105 3.58 11.01 -25.79
C ARG A 105 2.83 10.67 -24.50
N VAL A 106 2.06 11.60 -23.97
CA VAL A 106 1.28 11.48 -22.73
C VAL A 106 -0.17 11.18 -23.09
N GLN A 107 -0.47 9.88 -23.20
CA GLN A 107 -1.83 9.45 -23.55
C GLN A 107 -2.77 9.37 -22.33
N ARG A 108 -2.22 9.41 -21.10
CA ARG A 108 -2.96 9.12 -19.87
C ARG A 108 -2.41 9.95 -18.70
N THR A 109 -3.20 10.91 -18.24
CA THR A 109 -3.02 11.64 -16.97
C THR A 109 -4.13 11.25 -15.99
N GLY A 110 -4.16 11.86 -14.82
CA GLY A 110 -5.14 11.67 -13.76
C GLY A 110 -4.72 10.64 -12.71
N TYR A 111 -3.47 10.67 -12.23
CA TYR A 111 -3.04 9.83 -11.11
C TYR A 111 -2.22 10.57 -10.06
N ALA A 112 -2.40 10.11 -8.82
CA ALA A 112 -1.55 10.44 -7.69
C ALA A 112 -1.39 9.20 -6.81
N ALA A 113 -0.21 8.99 -6.27
CA ALA A 113 0.11 7.84 -5.42
C ALA A 113 1.26 8.17 -4.47
N TRP A 114 1.45 7.30 -3.50
CA TRP A 114 2.69 7.24 -2.73
C TRP A 114 3.04 5.78 -2.47
N ARG A 115 4.29 5.52 -2.11
CA ARG A 115 4.75 4.21 -1.64
C ARG A 115 5.85 4.35 -0.60
N THR A 116 5.99 3.34 0.25
CA THR A 116 7.14 3.21 1.14
C THR A 116 8.42 3.08 0.32
N GLU A 117 9.51 3.71 0.77
CA GLU A 117 10.81 3.48 0.17
C GLU A 117 11.34 2.08 0.51
N PRO A 118 12.05 1.42 -0.42
CA PRO A 118 12.75 0.19 -0.11
C PRO A 118 13.72 0.42 1.05
N ARG A 119 13.71 -0.48 2.02
CA ARG A 119 14.63 -0.38 3.16
C ARG A 119 16.08 -0.40 2.69
N PRO A 120 16.96 0.43 3.27
CA PRO A 120 18.38 0.44 2.92
C PRO A 120 19.01 -0.95 3.10
N PRO A 121 19.88 -1.39 2.17
CA PRO A 121 20.53 -2.68 2.27
C PRO A 121 21.46 -2.77 3.50
N THR A 122 21.65 -4.00 3.98
CA THR A 122 22.61 -4.36 5.04
C THR A 122 23.70 -5.28 4.46
N ILE A 123 24.67 -5.71 5.27
CA ILE A 123 25.62 -6.77 4.87
C ILE A 123 24.93 -8.09 4.50
N PHE A 124 23.68 -8.28 4.93
CA PHE A 124 22.87 -9.46 4.68
C PHE A 124 21.96 -9.30 3.44
N GLY A 125 22.15 -8.23 2.66
CA GLY A 125 21.38 -7.96 1.45
C GLY A 125 20.22 -6.98 1.66
N ARG A 126 19.25 -7.05 0.75
CA ARG A 126 18.05 -6.19 0.77
C ARG A 126 17.10 -6.68 1.87
N GLN A 127 16.49 -5.74 2.60
CA GLN A 127 15.49 -6.07 3.61
C GLN A 127 14.11 -6.12 2.96
N LEU A 128 13.63 -7.33 2.67
CA LEU A 128 12.30 -7.62 2.15
C LEU A 128 11.40 -8.13 3.26
N TRP A 129 10.08 -8.00 3.11
CA TRP A 129 9.13 -8.65 4.00
C TRP A 129 8.75 -10.02 3.46
N ASP A 130 8.79 -11.01 4.36
CA ASP A 130 8.18 -12.31 4.15
C ASP A 130 6.78 -12.31 4.78
N VAL A 131 5.76 -12.33 3.92
CA VAL A 131 4.35 -12.37 4.31
C VAL A 131 3.67 -13.69 3.96
N ASP A 132 4.43 -14.73 3.58
CA ASP A 132 3.87 -15.99 3.07
C ASP A 132 2.98 -16.70 4.09
N SER A 133 3.36 -16.65 5.37
CA SER A 133 2.61 -17.20 6.50
C SER A 133 1.32 -16.43 6.87
N TYR A 134 0.98 -15.35 6.16
CA TYR A 134 -0.17 -14.51 6.44
C TYR A 134 -1.18 -14.51 5.28
N ASN A 135 -2.46 -14.58 5.61
CA ASN A 135 -3.54 -14.61 4.62
C ASN A 135 -3.95 -13.21 4.13
N TYR A 136 -3.82 -12.20 4.97
CA TYR A 136 -4.34 -10.86 4.72
C TYR A 136 -3.27 -9.77 4.87
N LEU A 137 -3.37 -8.76 4.01
CA LEU A 137 -2.88 -7.41 4.26
C LEU A 137 -4.00 -6.62 4.96
N ALA A 138 -3.71 -6.10 6.12
CA ALA A 138 -4.59 -5.24 6.90
C ALA A 138 -4.12 -3.77 6.82
N LEU A 139 -5.06 -2.85 6.64
CA LEU A 139 -4.81 -1.42 6.63
C LEU A 139 -5.80 -0.70 7.56
N ARG A 140 -5.29 0.16 8.45
CA ARG A 140 -6.12 1.08 9.23
C ARG A 140 -6.20 2.41 8.52
N ILE A 141 -7.37 2.73 7.96
CA ILE A 141 -7.57 3.88 7.07
C ILE A 141 -8.78 4.72 7.48
N LYS A 142 -8.81 5.97 7.04
CA LYS A 142 -9.99 6.85 6.98
C LYS A 142 -9.98 7.50 5.62
N ALA A 143 -10.93 7.17 4.76
CA ALA A 143 -10.94 7.60 3.35
C ALA A 143 -12.22 8.36 3.02
N ASP A 144 -12.14 9.22 2.00
CA ASP A 144 -13.28 9.85 1.37
C ASP A 144 -14.08 8.87 0.45
N ALA A 145 -14.88 9.41 -0.47
CA ALA A 145 -15.68 8.62 -1.42
C ALA A 145 -14.92 8.16 -2.68
N ARG A 146 -13.61 8.44 -2.79
CA ARG A 146 -12.80 8.18 -3.98
C ARG A 146 -12.39 6.71 -4.06
N LYS A 147 -11.95 6.29 -5.25
CA LYS A 147 -11.58 4.89 -5.54
C LYS A 147 -10.06 4.71 -5.49
N TYR A 148 -9.56 4.37 -4.32
CA TYR A 148 -8.14 4.07 -4.13
C TYR A 148 -7.79 2.63 -4.52
N LYS A 149 -6.51 2.41 -4.80
CA LYS A 149 -5.88 1.10 -4.99
C LYS A 149 -4.70 0.98 -4.03
N VAL A 150 -4.53 -0.21 -3.47
CA VAL A 150 -3.31 -0.63 -2.78
C VAL A 150 -2.39 -1.25 -3.82
N ASN A 151 -1.13 -0.80 -3.79
CA ASN A 151 -0.08 -1.20 -4.71
C ASN A 151 1.02 -1.89 -3.92
N VAL A 152 1.42 -3.09 -4.33
CA VAL A 152 2.46 -3.88 -3.70
C VAL A 152 3.51 -4.23 -4.75
N GLN A 153 4.76 -3.88 -4.48
CA GLN A 153 5.89 -4.26 -5.31
C GLN A 153 6.63 -5.40 -4.63
N THR A 154 6.82 -6.51 -5.34
CA THR A 154 7.69 -7.59 -4.94
C THR A 154 9.02 -7.49 -5.67
N GLU A 155 10.03 -8.25 -5.23
CA GLU A 155 11.16 -8.52 -6.10
C GLU A 155 10.65 -9.36 -7.29
N SER A 156 10.74 -8.78 -8.49
CA SER A 156 10.38 -9.39 -9.77
C SER A 156 11.54 -9.14 -10.73
N ILE A 157 11.63 -9.96 -11.77
CA ILE A 157 12.57 -9.75 -12.88
C ILE A 157 12.29 -8.39 -13.52
N GLU A 158 11.00 -8.03 -13.61
CA GLU A 158 10.55 -6.78 -14.17
C GLU A 158 10.25 -5.78 -13.03
N PHE A 159 11.06 -4.72 -12.93
CA PHE A 159 10.93 -3.73 -11.85
C PHE A 159 9.64 -2.93 -11.92
N THR A 160 8.99 -2.92 -13.09
CA THR A 160 7.72 -2.24 -13.33
C THR A 160 6.49 -3.08 -12.94
N ASP A 161 6.68 -4.35 -12.56
CA ASP A 161 5.59 -5.19 -12.06
C ASP A 161 5.03 -4.66 -10.74
N LEU A 162 3.71 -4.50 -10.72
CA LEU A 162 2.97 -3.98 -9.59
C LEU A 162 1.75 -4.85 -9.34
N HIS A 163 1.63 -5.36 -8.13
CA HIS A 163 0.45 -6.08 -7.69
C HIS A 163 -0.56 -5.08 -7.13
N GLN A 164 -1.75 -5.03 -7.71
CA GLN A 164 -2.76 -4.03 -7.37
C GLN A 164 -4.02 -4.69 -6.84
N HIS A 165 -4.62 -4.07 -5.83
CA HIS A 165 -5.96 -4.41 -5.36
C HIS A 165 -6.75 -3.13 -5.07
N ARG A 166 -8.07 -3.15 -5.31
CA ARG A 166 -8.92 -2.00 -5.00
C ARG A 166 -9.13 -1.85 -3.50
N LEU A 167 -8.97 -0.64 -2.98
CA LEU A 167 -9.22 -0.35 -1.58
C LEU A 167 -10.70 0.01 -1.40
N TYR A 168 -11.43 -0.81 -0.64
CA TYR A 168 -12.84 -0.59 -0.36
C TYR A 168 -13.01 -0.04 1.06
N ALA A 169 -13.18 1.28 1.16
CA ALA A 169 -13.64 1.92 2.39
C ALA A 169 -15.18 1.80 2.46
N ARG A 170 -15.70 1.19 3.52
CA ARG A 170 -17.15 1.05 3.75
C ARG A 170 -17.70 2.27 4.46
N ARG A 171 -16.89 2.96 5.28
CA ARG A 171 -17.32 4.09 6.11
C ARG A 171 -16.54 5.35 5.75
N GLN A 172 -17.12 6.12 4.84
CA GLN A 172 -16.54 7.38 4.38
C GLN A 172 -16.31 8.33 5.57
N GLY A 173 -15.12 8.92 5.66
CA GLY A 173 -14.74 9.86 6.71
C GLY A 173 -14.56 9.26 8.10
N GLN A 174 -14.66 7.93 8.26
CA GLN A 174 -14.48 7.25 9.54
C GLN A 174 -13.31 6.28 9.48
N TRP A 175 -12.67 6.06 10.63
CA TRP A 175 -11.62 5.06 10.73
C TRP A 175 -12.18 3.64 10.62
N GLU A 176 -11.56 2.84 9.78
CA GLU A 176 -11.86 1.43 9.64
C GLU A 176 -10.62 0.60 9.33
N THR A 177 -10.73 -0.69 9.62
CA THR A 177 -9.69 -1.66 9.29
C THR A 177 -10.16 -2.48 8.10
N VAL A 178 -9.44 -2.37 6.99
CA VAL A 178 -9.71 -3.13 5.77
C VAL A 178 -8.76 -4.32 5.71
N LEU A 179 -9.31 -5.50 5.43
CA LEU A 179 -8.55 -6.72 5.14
C LEU A 179 -8.62 -7.03 3.64
N ILE A 180 -7.47 -7.27 3.05
CA ILE A 180 -7.32 -7.67 1.65
C ILE A 180 -6.55 -8.99 1.63
N LYS A 181 -7.07 -10.02 0.96
CA LYS A 181 -6.30 -11.27 0.81
C LYS A 181 -5.12 -11.04 -0.10
N TRP A 182 -3.95 -11.57 0.26
CA TRP A 182 -2.78 -11.49 -0.62
C TRP A 182 -3.00 -12.18 -1.98
N ALA A 183 -3.87 -13.20 -2.02
CA ALA A 183 -4.25 -13.91 -3.23
C ALA A 183 -5.12 -13.09 -4.20
N ASP A 184 -5.79 -12.03 -3.72
CA ASP A 184 -6.71 -11.24 -4.54
C ASP A 184 -5.96 -10.13 -5.32
N PHE A 185 -4.67 -9.91 -5.06
CA PHE A 185 -3.87 -8.93 -5.78
C PHE A 185 -3.60 -9.38 -7.22
N VAL A 186 -3.85 -8.47 -8.17
CA VAL A 186 -3.67 -8.73 -9.60
C VAL A 186 -2.36 -8.10 -10.07
N ARG A 187 -1.54 -8.87 -10.79
CA ARG A 187 -0.31 -8.34 -11.36
C ARG A 187 -0.61 -7.45 -12.56
N THR A 188 -0.04 -6.26 -12.54
CA THR A 188 -0.14 -5.26 -13.59
C THR A 188 1.25 -4.73 -13.94
N ASN A 189 1.42 -4.33 -15.19
CA ASN A 189 2.60 -3.65 -15.69
C ASN A 189 2.15 -2.42 -16.47
N HIS A 190 2.63 -1.22 -16.08
CA HIS A 190 2.11 0.06 -16.59
C HIS A 190 0.57 0.19 -16.57
N GLY A 191 -0.08 -0.44 -15.58
CA GLY A 191 -1.54 -0.45 -15.44
C GLY A 191 -2.30 -1.38 -16.40
N ILE A 192 -1.59 -2.20 -17.18
CA ILE A 192 -2.13 -3.25 -18.03
C ILE A 192 -2.00 -4.58 -17.29
N ILE A 193 -3.06 -5.40 -17.29
CA ILE A 193 -3.03 -6.75 -16.71
C ILE A 193 -2.11 -7.61 -17.57
N VAL A 194 -1.10 -8.21 -16.94
CA VAL A 194 -0.12 -9.06 -17.63
C VAL A 194 -0.50 -10.52 -17.47
N GLU A 195 -0.62 -11.25 -18.58
CA GLU A 195 -0.69 -12.71 -18.57
C GLU A 195 0.70 -13.29 -18.84
N PRO A 196 1.11 -14.40 -18.19
CA PRO A 196 0.37 -15.18 -17.21
C PRO A 196 0.23 -14.44 -15.87
N GLN A 197 -0.88 -14.61 -15.17
CA GLN A 197 -0.99 -14.18 -13.77
C GLN A 197 -0.22 -15.18 -12.90
N SER A 198 1.08 -14.94 -12.73
CA SER A 198 1.86 -15.63 -11.72
C SER A 198 1.40 -15.16 -10.33
N GLU A 199 1.37 -16.07 -9.37
CA GLU A 199 1.13 -15.69 -7.98
C GLU A 199 2.19 -14.70 -7.50
N MET A 200 1.76 -13.74 -6.69
CA MET A 200 2.65 -12.75 -6.10
C MET A 200 3.67 -13.43 -5.18
N VAL A 201 4.95 -13.10 -5.33
CA VAL A 201 6.04 -13.64 -4.49
C VAL A 201 5.97 -13.03 -3.08
N ARG A 202 5.22 -13.68 -2.18
CA ARG A 202 4.94 -13.19 -0.82
C ARG A 202 6.15 -13.17 0.10
N THR A 203 7.21 -13.91 -0.20
CA THR A 203 8.45 -13.93 0.58
C THR A 203 9.33 -12.70 0.32
N GLN A 204 9.06 -11.94 -0.75
CA GLN A 204 9.92 -10.88 -1.26
C GLN A 204 9.16 -9.56 -1.47
N VAL A 205 8.26 -9.21 -0.55
CA VAL A 205 7.56 -7.92 -0.62
C VAL A 205 8.55 -6.79 -0.34
N ARG A 206 8.62 -5.80 -1.24
CA ARG A 206 9.63 -4.73 -1.23
C ARG A 206 9.05 -3.38 -0.83
N THR A 207 7.91 -3.00 -1.43
CA THR A 207 7.24 -1.74 -1.12
C THR A 207 5.73 -1.92 -1.10
N ILE A 208 5.06 -1.06 -0.34
CA ILE A 208 3.61 -0.96 -0.36
C ILE A 208 3.23 0.52 -0.50
N GLY A 209 2.15 0.79 -1.22
CA GLY A 209 1.68 2.14 -1.46
C GLY A 209 0.19 2.19 -1.70
N ILE A 210 -0.35 3.40 -1.70
CA ILE A 210 -1.74 3.69 -2.04
C ILE A 210 -1.74 4.75 -3.12
N GLY A 211 -2.65 4.62 -4.08
CA GLY A 211 -2.85 5.64 -5.10
C GLY A 211 -4.23 5.57 -5.71
N LEU A 212 -4.57 6.58 -6.48
CA LEU A 212 -5.78 6.65 -7.27
C LEU A 212 -5.43 6.82 -8.76
N THR A 213 -6.20 6.14 -9.60
CA THR A 213 -6.09 6.11 -11.06
C THR A 213 -7.49 6.18 -11.68
N ASP A 214 -8.43 6.79 -10.96
CA ASP A 214 -9.85 6.81 -11.31
C ASP A 214 -10.20 7.83 -12.40
N ARG A 215 -9.26 8.74 -12.73
CA ARG A 215 -9.42 9.80 -13.73
C ARG A 215 -10.67 10.64 -13.51
N LEU A 216 -11.08 10.80 -12.26
CA LEU A 216 -12.15 11.72 -11.90
C LEU A 216 -11.47 13.00 -11.43
N PRO A 217 -11.57 14.13 -12.14
CA PRO A 217 -10.99 15.37 -11.65
C PRO A 217 -11.60 15.75 -10.30
N GLY A 218 -10.80 16.38 -9.44
CA GLY A 218 -11.26 16.84 -8.13
C GLY A 218 -10.37 16.43 -6.97
N PRO A 219 -10.73 16.87 -5.75
CA PRO A 219 -9.95 16.61 -4.56
C PRO A 219 -10.04 15.14 -4.15
N PHE A 220 -9.01 14.70 -3.44
CA PHE A 220 -9.01 13.41 -2.74
C PHE A 220 -8.37 13.57 -1.36
N ASP A 221 -8.80 12.76 -0.40
CA ASP A 221 -8.28 12.73 0.96
C ASP A 221 -8.39 11.32 1.56
N ILE A 222 -7.23 10.74 1.89
CA ILE A 222 -7.14 9.47 2.60
C ILE A 222 -6.08 9.53 3.70
N CYS A 223 -6.46 9.11 4.89
CA CYS A 223 -5.57 8.92 6.03
C CYS A 223 -5.24 7.44 6.19
N VAL A 224 -3.98 7.13 6.51
CA VAL A 224 -3.48 5.78 6.75
C VAL A 224 -2.66 5.80 8.04
N SER A 225 -3.08 5.00 9.02
CA SER A 225 -2.38 4.92 10.32
C SER A 225 -1.31 3.82 10.30
N ARG A 226 -1.68 2.60 9.90
CA ARG A 226 -0.74 1.48 9.86
C ARG A 226 -1.15 0.41 8.85
N MET A 227 -0.18 -0.42 8.47
CA MET A 227 -0.31 -1.53 7.53
C MET A 227 0.43 -2.77 8.06
N TRP A 228 -0.23 -3.93 8.10
CA TRP A 228 0.35 -5.15 8.66
C TRP A 228 -0.17 -6.41 7.96
N ALA A 229 0.62 -7.47 7.96
CA ALA A 229 0.18 -8.80 7.53
C ALA A 229 -0.46 -9.53 8.72
N THR A 230 -1.56 -10.24 8.51
CA THR A 230 -2.28 -10.97 9.56
C THR A 230 -3.05 -12.20 9.03
N ASN A 231 -3.39 -13.13 9.92
CA ASN A 231 -4.30 -14.25 9.63
C ASN A 231 -5.76 -14.00 10.09
N GLY A 232 -6.02 -12.85 10.71
CA GLY A 232 -7.33 -12.41 11.15
C GLY A 232 -7.22 -11.14 12.01
N LEU A 233 -8.33 -10.49 12.32
CA LEU A 233 -8.32 -9.44 13.35
C LEU A 233 -8.38 -10.08 14.73
N THR A 234 -7.62 -9.56 15.69
CA THR A 234 -7.79 -9.93 17.10
C THR A 234 -9.16 -9.49 17.63
N GLU A 235 -9.63 -10.02 18.75
CA GLU A 235 -10.90 -9.60 19.36
C GLU A 235 -10.95 -8.08 19.58
N ASP A 236 -9.86 -7.49 20.09
CA ASP A 236 -9.75 -6.03 20.27
C ASP A 236 -9.86 -5.26 18.94
N GLU A 237 -9.23 -5.76 17.87
CA GLU A 237 -9.29 -5.14 16.55
C GLU A 237 -10.68 -5.31 15.90
N GLN A 238 -11.35 -6.44 16.15
CA GLN A 238 -12.73 -6.69 15.74
C GLN A 238 -13.69 -5.77 16.50
N GLN A 239 -13.48 -5.58 17.80
CA GLN A 239 -14.27 -4.69 18.63
C GLN A 239 -14.06 -3.22 18.20
N ALA A 240 -12.82 -2.82 17.89
CA ALA A 240 -12.49 -1.50 17.33
C ALA A 240 -13.00 -1.32 15.89
N ALA A 241 -13.23 -2.40 15.15
CA ALA A 241 -13.87 -2.38 13.84
C ALA A 241 -15.42 -2.39 13.91
N GLY A 242 -15.96 -3.01 14.97
CA GLY A 242 -17.39 -3.31 15.20
C GLY A 242 -18.17 -2.28 16.01
N HIS A 243 -17.52 -1.40 16.80
CA HIS A 243 -18.19 -0.25 17.45
C HIS A 243 -18.73 0.81 16.48
N ALA A 244 -18.52 0.65 15.18
CA ALA A 244 -19.27 1.34 14.14
C ALA A 244 -20.38 0.41 13.65
N GLU A 245 -21.52 0.41 14.35
CA GLU A 245 -22.64 -0.50 14.11
C GLU A 245 -23.08 -0.53 12.64
N LEU A 246 -23.29 -1.75 12.16
CA LEU A 246 -23.97 -2.07 10.90
C LEU A 246 -25.43 -1.58 10.99
N PRO A 247 -25.91 -0.70 10.10
CA PRO A 247 -27.35 -0.60 9.91
C PRO A 247 -27.80 -1.93 9.32
N ARG A 248 -28.63 -2.67 10.07
CA ARG A 248 -29.36 -3.83 9.55
C ARG A 248 -30.13 -3.39 8.31
N MET A 249 -29.61 -3.73 7.14
CA MET A 249 -30.33 -3.58 5.89
C MET A 249 -31.52 -4.54 5.96
N LYS A 250 -32.69 -4.03 6.35
CA LYS A 250 -33.95 -4.76 6.22
C LYS A 250 -34.18 -4.94 4.73
N MET A 251 -33.93 -6.14 4.21
CA MET A 251 -34.45 -6.51 2.90
C MET A 251 -35.98 -6.47 2.97
N PRO A 252 -36.67 -5.77 2.06
CA PRO A 252 -38.12 -5.91 1.96
C PRO A 252 -38.44 -7.33 1.51
N LEU A 253 -39.20 -8.04 2.34
CA LEU A 253 -39.73 -9.35 2.00
C LEU A 253 -40.76 -9.17 0.87
N GLY A 254 -40.50 -9.79 -0.29
CA GLY A 254 -41.51 -9.98 -1.32
C GLY A 254 -41.41 -9.04 -2.53
N ALA A 255 -40.55 -9.39 -3.48
CA ALA A 255 -40.77 -9.05 -4.89
C ALA A 255 -40.29 -10.23 -5.75
N VAL A 256 -41.25 -11.11 -6.09
CA VAL A 256 -41.05 -12.18 -7.08
C VAL A 256 -40.93 -11.51 -8.45
N PRO A 257 -39.86 -11.75 -9.24
CA PRO A 257 -39.75 -11.17 -10.57
C PRO A 257 -40.79 -11.78 -11.51
N LYS A 258 -41.58 -10.93 -12.17
CA LYS A 258 -42.54 -11.32 -13.21
C LYS A 258 -41.81 -11.97 -14.38
N ARG A 259 -42.22 -13.20 -14.71
CA ARG A 259 -41.84 -13.95 -15.92
C ARG A 259 -42.24 -13.13 -17.16
N LEU A 260 -41.26 -12.88 -18.04
CA LEU A 260 -41.49 -12.34 -19.39
C LEU A 260 -42.29 -13.37 -20.19
N GLU A 261 -43.50 -13.00 -20.62
CA GLU A 261 -44.26 -13.78 -21.58
C GLU A 261 -43.72 -13.53 -22.99
N ALA A 262 -43.37 -14.61 -23.68
CA ALA A 262 -42.98 -14.58 -25.09
C ALA A 262 -44.24 -14.29 -25.93
N SER A 263 -44.19 -13.22 -26.73
CA SER A 263 -45.23 -12.95 -27.72
C SER A 263 -45.04 -13.85 -28.94
N ASP A 264 -45.91 -14.83 -29.10
CA ASP A 264 -46.12 -15.50 -30.38
C ASP A 264 -46.80 -14.52 -31.35
N LYS A 265 -46.13 -14.25 -32.47
CA LYS A 265 -46.71 -13.57 -33.64
C LYS A 265 -46.94 -14.62 -34.72
N LYS A 266 -48.20 -14.78 -35.15
CA LYS A 266 -48.59 -14.90 -36.57
C LYS A 266 -50.12 -14.82 -36.73
N PRO A 267 -50.63 -14.41 -37.90
CA PRO A 267 -50.42 -15.07 -39.20
C PRO A 267 -49.48 -14.34 -40.18
#